data_AF-A0A9P1FIR5-F1
#
_entry.id   AF-A0A9P1FIR5-F1
#
_cell.length_a   1.000
_cell.length_b   1.000
_cell.length_c   1.000
_cell.angle_alpha   90.00
_cell.angle_beta   90.00
_cell.angle_gamma   90.00
#
_symmetry.space_group_name_H-M   'P 1'
#
loop_
_entity.id
_entity.type
_entity.pdbx_description
1 polymer ?
#
loop_
_entity_poly.entity_id
_entity_poly.type
_entity_poly.pdbx_seq_one_letter_code
_entity_poly.pdbx_strand_id
1 'polypeptide(L)'
;MVPEHSTILNANDSCLMIYSFGFLPLTSRYPAPHRHSPKAPPMACSTGQWLEAKPLPHFGGSLPSRAARQARSPRFWHSAVLPGSAVLLAQQSGPQVRRRCAVEQRMRSLTQAKVTHAQHLAEGERQDDVQSTGLGKIWAVRHRTLSVLQDAVETHGDHQDWLNDFDWTRPTWENYTGSYTYHPRPSDVDRSHLDLDYHGIYTESRCDMQDAMVSNMLKEAMARREIFTSTHEEFQHPLPCAVFTAGALGSGKSFTVGWLADQGLMPALASSVYINPDTIARALPEWHEYLRHHKINGHEMCLKEAGLIAEVALWAALRHGLSVCFDSSLRDGEWHRQLFQRICREHPQYRLTLLHVDVDSEALNMTWRGNQRASLRCLMVTDGCSMLHALELYDFCHA
;
A
#
# COMPACT_ATOMS: atom_id res chain seq x y z
N MET A 1 -18.92 -2.95 -3.22
CA MET A 1 -18.31 -2.31 -4.40
C MET A 1 -18.96 -2.89 -5.63
N VAL A 2 -19.41 -2.05 -6.54
CA VAL A 2 -19.77 -2.47 -7.90
C VAL A 2 -18.83 -1.69 -8.83
N PRO A 3 -18.14 -2.34 -9.77
CA PRO A 3 -17.36 -1.62 -10.77
C PRO A 3 -18.32 -0.77 -11.61
N GLU A 4 -18.13 0.55 -11.62
CA GLU A 4 -18.98 1.46 -12.41
C GLU A 4 -18.48 1.53 -13.85
N HIS A 5 -17.16 1.61 -14.02
CA HIS A 5 -16.50 1.64 -15.33
C HIS A 5 -15.11 0.97 -15.27
N SER A 6 -14.77 0.21 -16.31
CA SER A 6 -13.40 -0.22 -16.60
C SER A 6 -12.99 0.30 -17.97
N THR A 7 -11.84 0.97 -18.03
CA THR A 7 -11.24 1.40 -19.31
C THR A 7 -9.86 0.80 -19.44
N ILE A 8 -9.63 0.05 -20.52
CA ILE A 8 -8.31 -0.44 -20.90
C ILE A 8 -7.80 0.47 -22.02
N LEU A 9 -6.79 1.27 -21.72
CA LEU A 9 -6.05 2.03 -22.74
C LEU A 9 -4.81 1.21 -23.10
N ASN A 10 -4.69 0.89 -24.39
CA ASN A 10 -3.57 0.14 -24.92
C ASN A 10 -2.78 1.04 -25.87
N ALA A 11 -1.59 1.45 -25.45
CA ALA A 11 -0.66 2.21 -26.27
C ALA A 11 0.67 1.44 -26.25
N ASN A 12 1.07 0.89 -27.39
CA ASN A 12 2.36 0.23 -27.61
C ASN A 12 2.74 -0.81 -26.52
N ASP A 13 1.98 -1.90 -26.42
CA ASP A 13 2.19 -3.04 -25.50
C ASP A 13 2.06 -2.75 -24.00
N SER A 14 1.84 -1.49 -23.60
CA SER A 14 1.50 -1.13 -22.23
C SER A 14 -0.02 -1.21 -22.00
N CYS A 15 -0.43 -1.97 -20.98
CA CYS A 15 -1.82 -2.03 -20.54
C CYS A 15 -2.02 -1.06 -19.36
N LEU A 16 -2.76 0.02 -19.60
CA LEU A 16 -3.29 0.87 -18.54
C LEU A 16 -4.73 0.41 -18.25
N MET A 17 -4.96 -0.13 -17.06
CA MET A 17 -6.29 -0.50 -16.61
C MET A 17 -6.76 0.47 -15.55
N ILE A 18 -7.81 1.24 -15.85
CA ILE A 18 -8.45 2.12 -14.88
C ILE A 18 -9.72 1.43 -14.39
N TYR A 19 -9.79 1.20 -13.08
CA TYR A 19 -10.99 0.74 -12.39
C TYR A 19 -11.55 1.87 -11.55
N SER A 20 -12.82 2.23 -11.78
CA SER A 20 -13.55 3.14 -10.89
C SER A 20 -14.60 2.37 -10.11
N PHE A 21 -14.56 2.49 -8.78
CA PHE A 21 -15.48 1.84 -7.88
C PHE A 21 -16.29 2.86 -7.08
N GLY A 22 -17.61 2.81 -7.25
CA GLY A 22 -18.55 3.45 -6.36
C GLY A 22 -18.78 2.60 -5.11
N PHE A 23 -18.79 3.23 -3.93
CA PHE A 23 -19.44 2.66 -2.76
C PHE A 23 -20.84 3.20 -2.69
N LEU A 24 -21.83 2.30 -2.70
CA LEU A 24 -23.17 2.67 -2.27
C LEU A 24 -23.05 3.04 -0.78
N PRO A 25 -23.54 4.22 -0.36
CA PRO A 25 -23.56 4.57 1.06
C PRO A 25 -24.35 3.50 1.81
N LEU A 26 -23.74 2.93 2.86
CA LEU A 26 -24.47 2.09 3.79
C LEU A 26 -25.50 2.99 4.48
N THR A 27 -26.77 2.91 4.07
CA THR A 27 -27.87 3.53 4.82
C THR A 27 -27.80 3.00 6.25
N SER A 28 -27.70 3.90 7.23
CA SER A 28 -27.42 3.57 8.62
C SER A 28 -28.38 2.51 9.16
N ARG A 29 -27.92 1.26 9.28
CA ARG A 29 -28.58 0.19 10.04
C ARG A 29 -27.71 -0.38 11.16
N TYR A 30 -26.56 0.24 11.45
CA TYR A 30 -25.82 -0.04 12.67
C TYR A 30 -26.23 0.97 13.75
N PRO A 31 -26.89 0.54 14.84
CA PRO A 31 -27.06 1.41 15.99
C PRO A 31 -25.68 1.77 16.55
N ALA A 32 -25.47 3.05 16.85
CA ALA A 32 -24.26 3.50 17.52
C ALA A 32 -24.06 2.70 18.82
N PRO A 33 -22.84 2.23 19.14
CA PRO A 33 -22.60 1.54 20.39
C PRO A 33 -22.90 2.48 21.57
N HIS A 34 -23.76 2.04 22.48
CA HIS A 34 -24.05 2.75 23.72
C HIS A 34 -22.75 2.94 24.52
N ARG A 35 -22.26 4.18 24.59
CA ARG A 35 -21.20 4.57 25.51
C ARG A 35 -21.76 4.55 26.94
N HIS A 36 -21.52 3.47 27.67
CA HIS A 36 -21.53 3.51 29.12
C HIS A 36 -20.14 3.97 29.59
N SER A 37 -20.01 5.26 29.89
CA SER A 37 -18.91 5.76 30.72
C SER A 37 -19.44 6.04 32.13
N PRO A 38 -18.81 5.50 33.18
CA PRO A 38 -19.15 5.89 34.55
C PRO A 38 -18.70 7.33 34.81
N LYS A 39 -19.59 8.11 35.44
CA LYS A 39 -19.31 9.49 35.87
C LYS A 39 -18.22 9.50 36.94
N ALA A 40 -17.07 10.10 36.65
CA ALA A 40 -16.12 10.53 37.67
C ALA A 40 -16.53 11.92 38.22
N PRO A 41 -16.33 12.20 39.53
CA PRO A 41 -16.69 13.48 40.13
C PRO A 41 -15.72 14.61 39.72
N PRO A 42 -16.16 15.88 39.77
CA PRO A 42 -15.38 17.02 39.32
C PRO A 42 -14.25 17.34 40.31
N MET A 43 -12.99 17.32 39.83
CA MET A 43 -11.89 17.99 40.52
C MET A 43 -11.81 19.45 40.08
N ALA A 44 -11.73 20.32 41.08
CA ALA A 44 -11.64 21.77 40.95
C ALA A 44 -10.38 22.20 40.19
N CYS A 45 -10.57 23.12 39.24
CA CYS A 45 -9.50 23.77 38.49
C CYS A 45 -9.09 25.04 39.26
N SER A 46 -7.84 25.11 39.70
CA SER A 46 -7.22 26.34 40.19
C SER A 46 -6.74 27.18 39.00
N THR A 47 -7.01 28.47 39.09
CA THR A 47 -6.71 29.51 38.12
C THR A 47 -5.21 29.73 37.95
N GLY A 48 -4.69 29.43 36.77
CA GLY A 48 -3.35 29.80 36.30
C GLY A 48 -3.44 30.90 35.24
N GLN A 49 -2.82 32.04 35.52
CA GLN A 49 -2.79 33.26 34.71
C GLN A 49 -2.09 33.06 33.36
N TRP A 50 -2.69 33.60 32.30
CA TRP A 50 -2.04 33.77 30.99
C TRP A 50 -1.26 35.08 30.98
N LEU A 51 0.04 35.00 30.70
CA LEU A 51 0.89 36.16 30.44
C LEU A 51 0.72 36.61 28.98
N GLU A 52 0.42 37.90 28.82
CA GLU A 52 0.33 38.62 27.56
C GLU A 52 1.67 38.62 26.79
N ALA A 53 1.63 38.23 25.52
CA ALA A 53 2.74 38.44 24.59
C ALA A 53 2.64 39.85 23.98
N LYS A 54 3.68 40.66 24.18
CA LYS A 54 3.87 41.96 23.52
C LYS A 54 4.28 41.79 22.05
N PRO A 55 3.81 42.62 21.12
CA PRO A 55 4.31 42.63 19.75
C PRO A 55 5.62 43.43 19.66
N LEU A 56 6.57 42.92 18.85
CA LEU A 56 7.79 43.60 18.43
C LEU A 56 7.79 43.81 16.91
N PRO A 57 8.61 44.75 16.38
CA PRO A 57 8.11 45.79 15.48
C PRO A 57 8.31 45.52 13.99
N HIS A 58 7.56 46.30 13.21
CA HIS A 58 7.68 46.47 11.77
C HIS A 58 9.12 46.81 11.33
N PHE A 59 9.66 46.03 10.40
CA PHE A 59 10.74 46.45 9.52
C PHE A 59 10.17 46.77 8.14
N GLY A 60 10.21 48.05 7.79
CA GLY A 60 9.97 48.55 6.45
C GLY A 60 11.22 48.38 5.58
N GLY A 61 11.02 47.90 4.35
CA GLY A 61 12.05 47.78 3.32
C GLY A 61 11.43 47.95 1.95
N SER A 62 11.85 49.00 1.27
CA SER A 62 11.36 49.53 0.00
C SER A 62 11.61 48.62 -1.23
N LEU A 63 10.64 48.63 -2.14
CA LEU A 63 10.70 48.12 -3.52
C LEU A 63 11.76 48.85 -4.37
N PRO A 64 12.20 48.20 -5.47
CA PRO A 64 12.16 48.89 -6.75
C PRO A 64 11.42 48.13 -7.84
N SER A 65 10.65 48.90 -8.61
CA SER A 65 9.89 48.54 -9.81
C SER A 65 10.76 48.23 -11.03
N ARG A 66 10.33 47.25 -11.85
CA ARG A 66 10.42 47.09 -13.33
C ARG A 66 10.37 45.58 -13.65
N ALA A 67 9.78 45.05 -14.72
CA ALA A 67 9.09 45.60 -15.88
C ALA A 67 8.14 44.53 -16.43
N ALA A 68 7.07 44.98 -17.10
CA ALA A 68 6.09 44.16 -17.77
C ALA A 68 6.69 43.30 -18.91
N ARG A 69 6.29 42.03 -18.97
CA ARG A 69 6.27 41.25 -20.21
C ARG A 69 4.90 40.61 -20.39
N GLN A 70 4.22 41.05 -21.44
CA GLN A 70 3.03 40.43 -22.01
C GLN A 70 3.36 39.01 -22.46
N ALA A 71 2.67 38.01 -21.91
CA ALA A 71 2.57 36.68 -22.49
C ALA A 71 1.17 36.51 -23.08
N ARG A 72 1.13 36.18 -24.36
CA ARG A 72 -0.06 35.98 -25.20
C ARG A 72 -0.80 34.71 -24.75
N SER A 73 -2.12 34.79 -24.72
CA SER A 73 -3.01 33.64 -24.52
C SER A 73 -2.92 32.66 -25.71
N PRO A 74 -2.98 31.33 -25.48
CA PRO A 74 -3.20 30.38 -26.56
C PRO A 74 -4.68 30.38 -26.93
N ARG A 75 -4.94 30.45 -28.23
CA ARG A 75 -6.25 30.40 -28.85
C ARG A 75 -6.91 29.04 -28.64
N PHE A 76 -8.16 29.07 -28.20
CA PHE A 76 -9.13 27.98 -28.28
C PHE A 76 -9.22 27.47 -29.73
N TRP A 77 -9.02 26.18 -29.92
CA TRP A 77 -9.49 25.46 -31.12
C TRP A 77 -10.83 24.82 -30.78
N HIS A 78 -11.92 25.40 -31.27
CA HIS A 78 -13.18 24.70 -31.42
C HIS A 78 -13.14 23.90 -32.73
N SER A 79 -13.05 22.58 -32.65
CA SER A 79 -13.39 21.71 -33.78
C SER A 79 -14.87 21.38 -33.72
N ALA A 80 -15.57 21.78 -34.78
CA ALA A 80 -16.96 21.47 -35.04
C ALA A 80 -17.17 19.97 -35.24
N VAL A 81 -18.19 19.42 -34.60
CA VAL A 81 -18.72 18.07 -34.84
C VAL A 81 -19.65 18.14 -36.04
N LEU A 82 -19.31 17.44 -37.13
CA LEU A 82 -20.25 17.12 -38.20
C LEU A 82 -20.89 15.74 -37.93
N PRO A 83 -22.22 15.60 -38.03
CA PRO A 83 -22.88 14.32 -37.88
C PRO A 83 -22.94 13.60 -39.23
N GLY A 84 -22.53 12.34 -39.28
CA GLY A 84 -22.87 11.42 -40.37
C GLY A 84 -21.69 10.58 -40.85
N SER A 85 -21.56 9.38 -40.28
CA SER A 85 -21.04 8.16 -40.95
C SER A 85 -21.04 7.02 -39.92
N ALA A 86 -22.19 6.40 -39.72
CA ALA A 86 -22.34 5.21 -38.88
C ALA A 86 -23.03 4.09 -39.68
N VAL A 87 -22.43 3.68 -40.80
CA VAL A 87 -22.68 2.41 -41.48
C VAL A 87 -21.38 2.02 -42.18
N LEU A 88 -20.92 0.77 -42.02
CA LEU A 88 -19.71 0.12 -42.60
C LEU A 88 -18.39 0.18 -41.80
N LEU A 89 -18.36 -0.28 -40.55
CA LEU A 89 -17.13 -0.85 -39.94
C LEU A 89 -17.49 -1.93 -38.91
N ALA A 90 -17.93 -3.11 -39.38
CA ALA A 90 -18.22 -4.26 -38.51
C ALA A 90 -17.49 -5.56 -38.90
N GLN A 91 -16.49 -5.52 -39.81
CA GLN A 91 -15.91 -6.76 -40.34
C GLN A 91 -14.39 -6.93 -40.22
N GLN A 92 -13.68 -6.12 -39.43
CA GLN A 92 -12.25 -6.36 -39.16
C GLN A 92 -11.86 -6.08 -37.71
N SER A 93 -12.41 -6.83 -36.76
CA SER A 93 -11.89 -6.87 -35.39
C SER A 93 -10.82 -7.96 -35.29
N GLY A 94 -9.55 -7.53 -35.27
CA GLY A 94 -8.39 -8.41 -35.14
C GLY A 94 -8.35 -9.19 -33.81
N PRO A 95 -7.42 -10.15 -33.66
CA PRO A 95 -7.33 -11.07 -32.51
C PRO A 95 -7.34 -10.38 -31.13
N GLN A 96 -6.82 -9.14 -31.03
CA GLN A 96 -6.77 -8.39 -29.79
C GLN A 96 -8.15 -7.88 -29.32
N VAL A 97 -9.04 -7.47 -30.24
CA VAL A 97 -10.41 -7.05 -29.91
C VAL A 97 -11.24 -8.23 -29.40
N ARG A 98 -11.01 -9.43 -29.96
CA ARG A 98 -11.65 -10.68 -29.49
C ARG A 98 -11.19 -11.05 -28.08
N ARG A 99 -9.90 -10.89 -27.75
CA ARG A 99 -9.38 -11.08 -26.39
C ARG A 99 -9.98 -10.07 -25.41
N ARG A 100 -10.14 -8.80 -25.81
CA ARG A 100 -10.79 -7.75 -25.00
C ARG A 100 -12.25 -8.09 -24.66
N CYS A 101 -13.06 -8.44 -25.66
CA CYS A 101 -14.46 -8.84 -25.42
C CYS A 101 -14.55 -10.07 -24.52
N ALA A 102 -13.66 -11.06 -24.69
CA ALA A 102 -13.66 -12.26 -23.85
C ALA A 102 -13.37 -11.95 -22.37
N VAL A 103 -12.43 -11.04 -22.07
CA VAL A 103 -12.14 -10.62 -20.69
C VAL A 103 -13.30 -9.85 -20.09
N GLU A 104 -13.85 -8.86 -20.80
CA GLU A 104 -14.99 -8.06 -20.31
C GLU A 104 -16.24 -8.94 -20.08
N GLN A 105 -16.53 -9.87 -20.98
CA GLN A 105 -17.68 -10.77 -20.88
C GLN A 105 -17.50 -11.82 -19.76
N ARG A 106 -16.26 -12.30 -19.54
CA ARG A 106 -15.91 -13.18 -18.39
C ARG A 106 -15.97 -12.44 -17.06
N MET A 107 -15.58 -11.16 -17.01
CA MET A 107 -15.73 -10.35 -15.80
C MET A 107 -17.21 -10.16 -15.45
N ARG A 108 -18.05 -9.82 -16.45
CA ARG A 108 -19.50 -9.70 -16.24
C ARG A 108 -20.13 -11.00 -15.76
N SER A 109 -19.73 -12.16 -16.32
CA SER A 109 -20.28 -13.45 -15.91
C SER A 109 -19.83 -13.87 -14.50
N LEU A 110 -18.57 -13.62 -14.12
CA LEU A 110 -18.07 -13.88 -12.76
C LEU A 110 -18.73 -12.97 -11.74
N THR A 111 -18.92 -11.69 -12.05
CA THR A 111 -19.66 -10.75 -11.19
C THR A 111 -21.12 -11.19 -11.04
N GLN A 112 -21.80 -11.56 -12.13
CA GLN A 112 -23.19 -12.02 -12.08
C GLN A 112 -23.32 -13.32 -11.27
N ALA A 113 -22.46 -14.32 -11.50
CA ALA A 113 -22.47 -15.58 -10.77
C ALA A 113 -22.20 -15.39 -9.27
N LYS A 114 -21.29 -14.48 -8.90
CA LYS A 114 -21.01 -14.14 -7.50
C LYS A 114 -22.16 -13.36 -6.85
N VAL A 115 -22.84 -12.47 -7.57
CA VAL A 115 -24.03 -11.76 -7.07
C VAL A 115 -25.17 -12.76 -6.84
N THR A 116 -25.41 -13.68 -7.76
CA THR A 116 -26.42 -14.74 -7.62
C THR A 116 -26.08 -15.69 -6.46
N HIS A 117 -24.81 -16.07 -6.30
CA HIS A 117 -24.36 -16.87 -5.16
C HIS A 117 -24.51 -16.12 -3.82
N ALA A 118 -24.17 -14.84 -3.77
CA ALA A 118 -24.33 -14.01 -2.57
C ALA A 118 -25.81 -13.77 -2.22
N GLN A 119 -26.70 -13.68 -3.22
CA GLN A 119 -28.14 -13.60 -3.02
C GLN A 119 -28.70 -14.92 -2.48
N HIS A 120 -28.26 -16.07 -2.99
CA HIS A 120 -28.62 -17.38 -2.44
C HIS A 120 -28.14 -17.57 -1.00
N LEU A 121 -26.94 -17.11 -0.65
CA LEU A 121 -26.43 -17.12 0.74
C LEU A 121 -27.17 -16.14 1.66
N ALA A 122 -27.71 -15.04 1.14
CA ALA A 122 -28.50 -14.09 1.93
C ALA A 122 -29.93 -14.59 2.20
N GLU A 123 -30.45 -15.48 1.35
CA GLU A 123 -31.80 -16.06 1.45
C GLU A 123 -31.81 -17.40 2.23
N GLY A 124 -30.67 -18.03 2.42
CA GLY A 124 -30.51 -19.23 3.24
C GLY A 124 -29.22 -19.22 4.03
N GLU A 125 -29.33 -19.14 5.36
CA GLU A 125 -28.64 -20.00 6.34
C GLU A 125 -28.01 -19.35 7.58
N ARG A 126 -27.92 -20.25 8.56
CA ARG A 126 -27.46 -20.19 9.93
C ARG A 126 -25.98 -19.81 10.04
N GLN A 127 -25.64 -19.41 11.25
CA GLN A 127 -24.44 -18.73 11.69
C GLN A 127 -23.13 -19.54 11.63
N ASP A 128 -23.15 -20.83 11.22
CA ASP A 128 -22.02 -21.74 11.39
C ASP A 128 -21.14 -21.93 10.14
N ASP A 129 -21.56 -21.47 8.96
CA ASP A 129 -20.82 -21.71 7.70
C ASP A 129 -19.94 -20.54 7.22
N VAL A 130 -19.84 -19.45 7.98
CA VAL A 130 -19.11 -18.23 7.57
C VAL A 130 -17.59 -18.47 7.43
N GLN A 131 -17.03 -19.54 8.03
CA GLN A 131 -15.62 -19.91 7.86
C GLN A 131 -15.29 -20.49 6.47
N SER A 132 -16.28 -20.91 5.68
CA SER A 132 -16.05 -21.50 4.35
C SER A 132 -16.03 -20.47 3.20
N THR A 133 -16.55 -19.26 3.44
CA THR A 133 -16.58 -18.21 2.40
C THR A 133 -15.18 -17.62 2.19
N GLY A 134 -14.72 -17.55 0.94
CA GLY A 134 -13.37 -17.11 0.58
C GLY A 134 -12.95 -15.74 1.12
N LEU A 135 -13.92 -14.87 1.49
CA LEU A 135 -13.70 -13.54 2.07
C LEU A 135 -13.12 -13.59 3.50
N GLY A 136 -13.31 -14.67 4.26
CA GLY A 136 -12.71 -14.84 5.58
C GLY A 136 -11.19 -15.11 5.56
N LYS A 137 -10.64 -15.47 4.39
CA LYS A 137 -9.26 -15.98 4.28
C LYS A 137 -8.19 -14.90 4.15
N ILE A 138 -8.54 -13.64 3.82
CA ILE A 138 -7.56 -12.55 3.62
C ILE A 138 -7.54 -11.51 4.75
N TRP A 139 -8.61 -11.34 5.53
CA TRP A 139 -8.46 -10.73 6.87
C TRP A 139 -7.44 -11.54 7.69
N ALA A 140 -7.42 -12.87 7.48
CA ALA A 140 -6.37 -13.73 7.98
C ALA A 140 -4.99 -13.43 7.38
N VAL A 141 -4.81 -12.96 6.14
CA VAL A 141 -3.48 -12.61 5.58
C VAL A 141 -2.84 -11.43 6.30
N ARG A 142 -3.61 -10.37 6.60
CA ARG A 142 -3.09 -9.21 7.34
C ARG A 142 -2.75 -9.57 8.79
N HIS A 143 -3.65 -10.29 9.46
CA HIS A 143 -3.41 -10.77 10.83
C HIS A 143 -2.28 -11.82 10.90
N ARG A 144 -2.16 -12.68 9.88
CA ARG A 144 -1.05 -13.63 9.77
C ARG A 144 0.27 -12.93 9.56
N THR A 145 0.35 -11.89 8.73
CA THR A 145 1.63 -11.18 8.53
C THR A 145 2.15 -10.65 9.86
N LEU A 146 1.31 -10.03 10.67
CA LEU A 146 1.74 -9.56 12.00
C LEU A 146 2.13 -10.73 12.92
N SER A 147 1.34 -11.81 12.97
CA SER A 147 1.66 -13.01 13.77
C SER A 147 2.99 -13.63 13.36
N VAL A 148 3.23 -13.81 12.06
CA VAL A 148 4.44 -14.38 11.46
C VAL A 148 5.69 -13.56 11.79
N LEU A 149 5.53 -12.23 11.87
CA LEU A 149 6.58 -11.32 12.30
C LEU A 149 6.81 -11.38 13.81
N GLN A 150 5.74 -11.47 14.61
CA GLN A 150 5.84 -11.59 16.07
C GLN A 150 6.53 -12.90 16.47
N ASP A 151 6.27 -14.02 15.79
CA ASP A 151 6.97 -15.28 16.02
C ASP A 151 8.50 -15.16 15.82
N ALA A 152 8.95 -14.39 14.82
CA ALA A 152 10.37 -14.13 14.61
C ALA A 152 10.97 -13.32 15.77
N VAL A 153 10.23 -12.31 16.22
CA VAL A 153 10.64 -11.47 17.34
C VAL A 153 10.67 -12.25 18.64
N GLU A 154 9.73 -13.16 18.89
CA GLU A 154 9.75 -14.02 20.09
C GLU A 154 10.93 -15.02 20.07
N THR A 155 11.27 -15.55 18.90
CA THR A 155 12.34 -16.55 18.78
C THR A 155 13.74 -15.94 18.87
N HIS A 156 13.93 -14.69 18.40
CA HIS A 156 15.25 -14.07 18.27
C HIS A 156 15.38 -12.73 19.02
N GLY A 157 14.30 -12.25 19.63
CA GLY A 157 14.32 -11.08 20.50
C GLY A 157 14.99 -11.46 21.81
N ASP A 158 16.03 -10.72 22.16
CA ASP A 158 16.71 -10.82 23.45
C ASP A 158 15.83 -10.18 24.53
N HIS A 159 14.71 -10.81 24.90
CA HIS A 159 13.50 -10.12 25.37
C HIS A 159 13.54 -9.50 26.77
N GLN A 160 14.58 -9.67 27.58
CA GLN A 160 14.52 -9.20 28.98
C GLN A 160 15.64 -8.27 29.43
N ASP A 161 16.85 -8.37 28.88
CA ASP A 161 17.97 -7.58 29.40
C ASP A 161 18.03 -6.16 28.81
N TRP A 162 17.53 -5.96 27.58
CA TRP A 162 17.59 -4.67 26.89
C TRP A 162 16.73 -3.56 27.53
N LEU A 163 15.64 -3.90 28.22
CA LEU A 163 14.71 -2.91 28.77
C LEU A 163 15.37 -1.95 29.79
N ASN A 164 16.43 -2.38 30.45
CA ASN A 164 17.12 -1.58 31.46
C ASN A 164 18.05 -0.52 30.85
N ASP A 165 18.60 -0.79 29.66
CA ASP A 165 19.60 0.07 29.01
C ASP A 165 19.06 0.79 27.76
N PHE A 166 17.81 0.53 27.38
CA PHE A 166 17.20 1.13 26.20
C PHE A 166 16.84 2.61 26.41
N ASP A 167 17.36 3.48 25.55
CA ASP A 167 17.02 4.90 25.57
C ASP A 167 15.75 5.17 24.76
N TRP A 168 14.62 5.26 25.49
CA TRP A 168 13.32 5.57 24.90
C TRP A 168 13.25 6.92 24.22
N THR A 169 14.18 7.84 24.48
CA THR A 169 14.22 9.15 23.80
C THR A 169 14.82 9.08 22.41
N ARG A 170 15.50 7.98 22.08
CA ARG A 170 16.15 7.74 20.79
C ARG A 170 15.34 6.74 19.96
N PRO A 171 15.31 6.88 18.62
CA PRO A 171 14.63 5.94 17.74
C PRO A 171 15.31 4.57 17.74
N THR A 172 14.60 3.52 17.29
CA THR A 172 15.08 2.13 17.39
C THR A 172 16.43 1.95 16.72
N TRP A 173 16.58 2.51 15.52
CA TRP A 173 17.82 2.41 14.76
C TRP A 173 19.01 3.01 15.53
N GLU A 174 18.84 4.13 16.22
CA GLU A 174 19.91 4.75 17.00
C GLU A 174 20.36 3.94 18.21
N ASN A 175 19.43 3.20 18.82
CA ASN A 175 19.71 2.32 19.95
C ASN A 175 20.51 1.08 19.51
N TYR A 176 20.25 0.59 18.30
CA TYR A 176 20.90 -0.62 17.76
C TYR A 176 22.01 -0.36 16.75
N THR A 177 22.27 0.89 16.36
CA THR A 177 23.45 1.25 15.58
C THR A 177 24.65 1.45 16.51
N GLY A 178 25.72 0.69 16.29
CA GLY A 178 26.97 0.79 17.05
C GLY A 178 28.18 0.96 16.14
N SER A 179 29.39 1.00 16.72
CA SER A 179 30.67 1.03 15.99
C SER A 179 31.01 -0.32 15.32
N TYR A 180 30.00 -1.11 14.99
CA TYR A 180 30.16 -2.42 14.41
C TYR A 180 30.55 -2.29 12.94
N THR A 181 31.59 -3.02 12.54
CA THR A 181 31.93 -3.15 11.12
C THR A 181 31.04 -4.24 10.56
N TYR A 182 30.15 -3.89 9.63
CA TYR A 182 29.30 -4.88 8.98
C TYR A 182 30.17 -5.93 8.27
N HIS A 183 30.01 -7.19 8.66
CA HIS A 183 30.66 -8.32 8.02
C HIS A 183 29.61 -9.08 7.20
N PRO A 184 29.69 -9.04 5.86
CA PRO A 184 28.74 -9.75 5.01
C PRO A 184 28.75 -11.24 5.32
N ARG A 185 27.62 -11.77 5.75
CA ARG A 185 27.42 -13.20 5.97
C ARG A 185 27.00 -13.86 4.65
N PRO A 186 27.36 -15.12 4.42
CA PRO A 186 26.88 -15.88 3.25
C PRO A 186 25.34 -15.97 3.19
N SER A 187 24.68 -15.89 4.34
CA SER A 187 23.23 -15.85 4.49
C SER A 187 22.64 -14.45 4.47
N ASP A 188 23.47 -13.39 4.42
CA ASP A 188 22.96 -12.03 4.40
C ASP A 188 22.22 -11.81 3.09
N VAL A 189 20.91 -11.87 3.21
CA VAL A 189 20.00 -11.64 2.12
C VAL A 189 20.15 -10.18 1.70
N ASP A 190 20.85 -9.96 0.59
CA ASP A 190 20.85 -8.74 -0.24
C ASP A 190 21.03 -7.38 0.44
N ARG A 191 21.62 -7.30 1.64
CA ARG A 191 21.97 -6.00 2.26
C ARG A 191 22.98 -5.20 1.44
N SER A 192 23.72 -5.85 0.53
CA SER A 192 24.63 -5.20 -0.43
C SER A 192 23.95 -4.20 -1.37
N HIS A 193 22.62 -4.23 -1.45
CA HIS A 193 21.83 -3.35 -2.31
C HIS A 193 21.25 -2.14 -1.59
N LEU A 194 21.42 -2.06 -0.28
CA LEU A 194 20.80 -1.07 0.58
C LEU A 194 21.73 0.13 0.80
N ASP A 195 21.13 1.29 0.98
CA ASP A 195 21.82 2.47 1.47
C ASP A 195 22.05 2.35 2.98
N LEU A 196 23.17 1.74 3.35
CA LEU A 196 23.56 1.56 4.76
C LEU A 196 23.96 2.88 5.43
N ASP A 197 24.30 3.92 4.66
CA ASP A 197 24.56 5.25 5.21
C ASP A 197 23.24 5.88 5.70
N TYR A 198 22.17 5.71 4.93
CA TYR A 198 20.84 6.09 5.36
C TYR A 198 20.37 5.23 6.53
N HIS A 199 20.33 3.90 6.39
CA HIS A 199 19.70 3.02 7.37
C HIS A 199 20.50 2.81 8.66
N GLY A 200 21.82 2.95 8.61
CA GLY A 200 22.75 2.59 9.67
C GLY A 200 23.13 1.10 9.66
N ILE A 201 24.21 0.78 10.39
CA ILE A 201 24.67 -0.60 10.59
C ILE A 201 24.22 -1.07 11.97
N TYR A 202 23.35 -2.07 11.99
CA TYR A 202 22.76 -2.64 13.20
C TYR A 202 23.69 -3.67 13.84
N THR A 203 23.53 -3.92 15.14
CA THR A 203 24.22 -5.02 15.83
C THR A 203 23.87 -6.38 15.21
N GLU A 204 24.76 -7.37 15.36
CA GLU A 204 24.59 -8.71 14.79
C GLU A 204 23.28 -9.38 15.25
N SER A 205 23.00 -9.37 16.56
CA SER A 205 21.75 -9.91 17.11
C SER A 205 20.51 -9.22 16.52
N ARG A 206 20.57 -7.90 16.28
CA ARG A 206 19.45 -7.18 15.65
C ARG A 206 19.29 -7.57 14.18
N CYS A 207 20.39 -7.72 13.44
CA CYS A 207 20.37 -8.25 12.07
C CYS A 207 19.76 -9.66 12.01
N ASP A 208 20.03 -10.54 12.97
CA ASP A 208 19.42 -11.88 13.05
C ASP A 208 17.90 -11.84 13.21
N MET A 209 17.41 -10.97 14.08
CA MET A 209 15.97 -10.77 14.25
C MET A 209 15.33 -10.26 12.95
N GLN A 210 15.96 -9.28 12.29
CA GLN A 210 15.51 -8.76 10.99
C GLN A 210 15.47 -9.86 9.92
N ASP A 211 16.52 -10.70 9.84
CA ASP A 211 16.61 -11.81 8.90
C ASP A 211 15.54 -12.88 9.16
N ALA A 212 15.24 -13.16 10.42
CA ALA A 212 14.16 -14.08 10.78
C ALA A 212 12.78 -13.53 10.39
N MET A 213 12.52 -12.23 10.59
CA MET A 213 11.30 -11.58 10.13
C MET A 213 11.13 -11.73 8.61
N VAL A 214 12.18 -11.44 7.84
CA VAL A 214 12.18 -11.60 6.38
C VAL A 214 11.97 -13.06 5.97
N SER A 215 12.72 -13.99 6.57
CA SER A 215 12.61 -15.42 6.31
C SER A 215 11.18 -15.93 6.52
N ASN A 216 10.54 -15.50 7.61
CA ASN A 216 9.17 -15.84 7.94
C ASN A 216 8.17 -15.29 6.90
N MET A 217 8.33 -14.04 6.44
CA MET A 217 7.52 -13.48 5.36
C MET A 217 7.64 -14.28 4.05
N LEU A 218 8.86 -14.69 3.68
CA LEU A 218 9.12 -15.47 2.47
C LEU A 218 8.51 -16.88 2.56
N LYS A 219 8.69 -17.58 3.68
CA LYS A 219 8.13 -18.92 3.92
C LYS A 219 6.60 -18.91 3.80
N GLU A 220 5.93 -17.94 4.40
CA GLU A 220 4.47 -17.81 4.31
C GLU A 220 4.01 -17.54 2.86
N ALA A 221 4.75 -16.73 2.09
CA ALA A 221 4.42 -16.51 0.68
C ALA A 221 4.65 -17.76 -0.18
N MET A 222 5.73 -18.52 0.07
CA MET A 222 6.00 -19.79 -0.61
C MET A 222 4.91 -20.83 -0.33
N ALA A 223 4.50 -20.98 0.93
CA ALA A 223 3.40 -21.87 1.31
C ALA A 223 2.09 -21.48 0.63
N ARG A 224 1.75 -20.18 0.60
CA ARG A 224 0.56 -19.68 -0.13
C ARG A 224 0.66 -19.91 -1.62
N ARG A 225 1.85 -19.77 -2.22
CA ARG A 225 2.09 -20.06 -3.63
C ARG A 225 1.84 -21.54 -3.94
N GLU A 226 2.32 -22.46 -3.12
CA GLU A 226 2.12 -23.90 -3.31
C GLU A 226 0.64 -24.28 -3.28
N ILE A 227 -0.09 -23.78 -2.28
CA ILE A 227 -1.55 -23.95 -2.18
C ILE A 227 -2.25 -23.34 -3.39
N PHE A 228 -1.85 -22.14 -3.81
CA PHE A 228 -2.44 -21.47 -4.96
C PHE A 228 -2.19 -22.27 -6.25
N THR A 229 -0.97 -22.74 -6.49
CA THR A 229 -0.65 -23.50 -7.70
C THR A 229 -1.34 -24.85 -7.78
N SER A 230 -1.63 -25.49 -6.65
CA SER A 230 -2.34 -26.79 -6.62
C SER A 230 -3.85 -26.65 -6.84
N THR A 231 -4.47 -25.52 -6.49
CA THR A 231 -5.91 -25.30 -6.67
C THR A 231 -6.26 -24.62 -8.00
N HIS A 232 -5.28 -24.04 -8.68
CA HIS A 232 -5.48 -23.16 -9.82
C HIS A 232 -4.55 -23.52 -11.00
N GLU A 233 -4.69 -24.74 -11.54
CA GLU A 233 -3.92 -25.21 -12.70
C GLU A 233 -4.06 -24.30 -13.93
N GLU A 234 -5.18 -23.59 -14.10
CA GLU A 234 -5.36 -22.64 -15.20
C GLU A 234 -4.42 -21.42 -15.10
N PHE A 235 -3.82 -21.19 -13.93
CA PHE A 235 -2.84 -20.14 -13.67
C PHE A 235 -1.41 -20.70 -13.64
N GLN A 236 -1.11 -21.66 -14.52
CA GLN A 236 0.24 -22.17 -14.73
C GLN A 236 1.20 -21.02 -15.06
N HIS A 237 1.96 -20.65 -14.04
CA HIS A 237 3.14 -19.78 -14.06
C HIS A 237 2.94 -18.36 -14.64
N PRO A 238 2.07 -17.51 -14.06
CA PRO A 238 2.18 -16.08 -14.33
C PRO A 238 3.59 -15.62 -13.95
N LEU A 239 4.22 -14.87 -14.86
CA LEU A 239 5.46 -14.14 -14.56
C LEU A 239 5.32 -13.44 -13.20
N PRO A 240 6.36 -13.46 -12.36
CA PRO A 240 6.27 -12.87 -11.03
C PRO A 240 5.92 -11.39 -11.16
N CYS A 241 5.06 -10.90 -10.27
CA CYS A 241 4.57 -9.54 -10.31
C CYS A 241 5.06 -8.78 -9.08
N ALA A 242 5.55 -7.56 -9.26
CA ALA A 242 5.82 -6.64 -8.17
C ALA A 242 4.78 -5.52 -8.20
N VAL A 243 3.83 -5.59 -7.27
CA VAL A 243 2.74 -4.62 -7.13
C VAL A 243 3.16 -3.58 -6.09
N PHE A 244 3.22 -2.32 -6.50
CA PHE A 244 3.45 -1.18 -5.61
C PHE A 244 2.14 -0.44 -5.40
N THR A 245 1.72 -0.26 -4.16
CA THR A 245 0.54 0.56 -3.88
C THR A 245 0.94 2.04 -3.81
N ALA A 246 0.00 2.92 -4.14
CA ALA A 246 0.15 4.36 -4.01
C ALA A 246 -1.16 4.99 -3.52
N GLY A 247 -1.05 6.14 -2.87
CA GLY A 247 -2.20 6.91 -2.40
C GLY A 247 -2.06 7.36 -0.95
N ALA A 248 -2.88 8.34 -0.58
CA ALA A 248 -2.83 8.99 0.73
C ALA A 248 -3.00 8.00 1.91
N LEU A 249 -2.52 8.41 3.09
CA LEU A 249 -2.80 7.66 4.32
C LEU A 249 -4.31 7.62 4.55
N GLY A 250 -4.85 6.44 4.84
CA GLY A 250 -6.30 6.26 4.99
C GLY A 250 -7.09 6.14 3.69
N SER A 251 -6.45 6.18 2.51
CA SER A 251 -7.15 6.03 1.22
C SER A 251 -7.70 4.62 0.96
N GLY A 252 -7.44 3.66 1.85
CA GLY A 252 -7.97 2.29 1.74
C GLY A 252 -7.11 1.36 0.88
N LYS A 253 -5.83 1.67 0.61
CA LYS A 253 -4.88 0.82 -0.15
C LYS A 253 -4.95 -0.65 0.25
N SER A 254 -4.71 -0.98 1.52
CA SER A 254 -4.69 -2.37 1.99
C SER A 254 -6.05 -3.05 1.86
N PHE A 255 -7.16 -2.30 1.98
CA PHE A 255 -8.51 -2.81 1.71
C PHE A 255 -8.68 -3.14 0.22
N THR A 256 -8.27 -2.24 -0.68
CA THR A 256 -8.34 -2.44 -2.13
C THR A 256 -7.51 -3.63 -2.59
N VAL A 257 -6.27 -3.77 -2.08
CA VAL A 257 -5.40 -4.93 -2.34
C VAL A 257 -6.09 -6.23 -1.93
N GLY A 258 -6.62 -6.29 -0.70
CA GLY A 258 -7.33 -7.47 -0.21
C GLY A 258 -8.56 -7.79 -1.07
N TRP A 259 -9.36 -6.78 -1.39
CA TRP A 259 -10.54 -6.93 -2.23
C TRP A 259 -10.20 -7.44 -3.65
N LEU A 260 -9.15 -6.90 -4.29
CA LEU A 260 -8.70 -7.35 -5.61
C LEU A 260 -8.22 -8.81 -5.61
N ALA A 261 -7.53 -9.23 -4.54
CA ALA A 261 -7.14 -10.61 -4.33
C ALA A 261 -8.36 -11.53 -4.15
N ASP A 262 -9.30 -11.16 -3.27
CA ASP A 262 -10.54 -11.91 -3.00
C ASP A 262 -11.41 -12.08 -4.25
N GLN A 263 -11.42 -11.06 -5.12
CA GLN A 263 -12.18 -11.13 -6.35
C GLN A 263 -11.50 -11.99 -7.43
N GLY A 264 -10.25 -12.42 -7.23
CA GLY A 264 -9.44 -13.10 -8.24
C GLY A 264 -9.06 -12.17 -9.40
N LEU A 265 -9.15 -10.85 -9.20
CA LEU A 265 -8.82 -9.85 -10.22
C LEU A 265 -7.31 -9.66 -10.34
N MET A 266 -6.58 -9.88 -9.24
CA MET A 266 -5.12 -9.91 -9.23
C MET A 266 -4.63 -11.16 -8.47
N PRO A 267 -4.63 -12.33 -9.11
CA PRO A 267 -4.30 -13.59 -8.46
C PRO A 267 -2.89 -13.61 -7.86
N ALA A 268 -1.95 -12.88 -8.46
CA ALA A 268 -0.59 -12.72 -7.94
C ALA A 268 -0.53 -12.15 -6.52
N LEU A 269 -1.54 -11.39 -6.08
CA LEU A 269 -1.59 -10.85 -4.71
C LEU A 269 -1.79 -11.96 -3.67
N ALA A 270 -2.54 -13.01 -3.99
CA ALA A 270 -2.88 -14.08 -3.04
C ALA A 270 -1.64 -14.85 -2.55
N SER A 271 -0.65 -15.01 -3.42
CA SER A 271 0.63 -15.70 -3.16
C SER A 271 1.82 -14.74 -3.06
N SER A 272 1.58 -13.43 -2.99
CA SER A 272 2.65 -12.44 -2.89
C SER A 272 3.22 -12.33 -1.48
N VAL A 273 4.50 -11.99 -1.40
CA VAL A 273 5.11 -11.43 -0.18
C VAL A 273 4.50 -10.04 0.03
N TYR A 274 3.69 -9.88 1.07
CA TYR A 274 3.05 -8.61 1.40
C TYR A 274 3.98 -7.83 2.33
N ILE A 275 4.56 -6.75 1.81
CA ILE A 275 5.56 -5.92 2.50
C ILE A 275 4.89 -4.61 2.86
N ASN A 276 4.72 -4.34 4.16
CA ASN A 276 4.12 -3.12 4.65
C ASN A 276 4.96 -2.60 5.82
N PRO A 277 5.71 -1.49 5.65
CA PRO A 277 6.56 -0.92 6.70
C PRO A 277 5.81 -0.61 8.00
N ASP A 278 4.56 -0.15 7.94
CA ASP A 278 3.74 0.13 9.15
C ASP A 278 3.40 -1.16 9.92
N THR A 279 3.28 -2.29 9.23
CA THR A 279 3.03 -3.59 9.85
C THR A 279 4.31 -4.17 10.43
N ILE A 280 5.44 -3.98 9.74
CA ILE A 280 6.77 -4.36 10.24
C ILE A 280 7.12 -3.55 11.49
N ALA A 281 6.93 -2.23 11.48
CA ALA A 281 7.18 -1.36 12.64
C ALA A 281 6.39 -1.80 13.86
N ARG A 282 5.11 -2.17 13.68
CA ARG A 282 4.24 -2.68 14.76
C ARG A 282 4.66 -4.04 15.29
N ALA A 283 5.44 -4.80 14.53
CA ALA A 283 5.96 -6.08 14.96
C ALA A 283 7.26 -5.94 15.77
N LEU A 284 7.97 -4.80 15.67
CA LEU A 284 9.20 -4.58 16.44
C LEU A 284 8.91 -4.58 17.95
N PRO A 285 9.80 -5.17 18.78
CA PRO A 285 9.53 -5.35 20.21
C PRO A 285 9.39 -4.02 20.97
N GLU A 286 10.03 -2.96 20.49
CA GLU A 286 10.00 -1.63 21.12
C GLU A 286 8.67 -0.89 20.89
N TRP A 287 7.87 -1.30 19.89
CA TRP A 287 6.70 -0.57 19.44
C TRP A 287 5.73 -0.23 20.59
N HIS A 288 5.39 -1.22 21.41
CA HIS A 288 4.43 -1.05 22.49
C HIS A 288 4.96 -0.16 23.60
N GLU A 289 6.25 -0.21 23.90
CA GLU A 289 6.88 0.63 24.90
C GLU A 289 7.00 2.08 24.40
N TYR A 290 7.37 2.29 23.13
CA TYR A 290 7.32 3.63 22.55
C TYR A 290 5.93 4.25 22.61
N LEU A 291 4.85 3.50 22.42
CA LEU A 291 3.49 4.01 22.60
C LEU A 291 3.17 4.41 24.05
N ARG A 292 3.79 3.75 25.04
CA ARG A 292 3.63 4.09 26.46
C ARG A 292 4.41 5.36 26.82
N HIS A 293 5.65 5.46 26.35
CA HIS A 293 6.55 6.58 26.64
C HIS A 293 6.24 7.83 25.81
N HIS A 294 5.94 7.65 24.51
CA HIS A 294 5.71 8.70 23.52
C HIS A 294 4.38 8.48 22.83
N LYS A 295 3.31 8.94 23.48
CA LYS A 295 1.91 8.70 23.07
C LYS A 295 1.57 8.96 21.59
N ILE A 296 2.39 9.74 20.87
CA ILE A 296 2.12 10.15 19.48
C ILE A 296 3.15 9.59 18.49
N ASN A 297 4.40 9.33 18.92
CA ASN A 297 5.52 9.16 17.96
C ASN A 297 6.03 7.72 17.82
N GLY A 298 5.42 6.73 18.47
CA GLY A 298 5.93 5.35 18.41
C GLY A 298 6.08 4.80 16.99
N HIS A 299 5.28 5.29 16.05
CA HIS A 299 5.47 5.00 14.64
C HIS A 299 6.80 5.49 14.08
N GLU A 300 7.12 6.76 14.28
CA GLU A 300 8.33 7.40 13.76
C GLU A 300 9.59 6.78 14.35
N MET A 301 9.54 6.36 15.63
CA MET A 301 10.68 5.74 16.32
C MET A 301 11.10 4.41 15.70
N CYS A 302 10.15 3.65 15.17
CA CYS A 302 10.36 2.33 14.57
C CYS A 302 10.44 2.35 13.03
N LEU A 303 9.99 3.43 12.39
CA LEU A 303 9.73 3.45 10.95
C LEU A 303 11.01 3.27 10.11
N LYS A 304 12.13 3.84 10.54
CA LYS A 304 13.38 3.75 9.78
C LYS A 304 13.89 2.31 9.68
N GLU A 305 13.95 1.59 10.79
CA GLU A 305 14.32 0.17 10.79
C GLU A 305 13.30 -0.68 10.04
N ALA A 306 12.00 -0.40 10.21
CA ALA A 306 10.96 -1.10 9.45
C ALA A 306 11.11 -0.89 7.93
N GLY A 307 11.58 0.29 7.50
CA GLY A 307 11.95 0.58 6.12
C GLY A 307 13.10 -0.30 5.63
N LEU A 308 14.18 -0.42 6.42
CA LEU A 308 15.29 -1.34 6.10
C LEU A 308 14.79 -2.77 5.90
N ILE A 309 14.02 -3.30 6.86
CA ILE A 309 13.49 -4.66 6.80
C ILE A 309 12.59 -4.84 5.57
N ALA A 310 11.77 -3.84 5.23
CA ALA A 310 10.93 -3.85 4.05
C ALA A 310 11.74 -3.92 2.75
N GLU A 311 12.85 -3.19 2.65
CA GLU A 311 13.75 -3.24 1.50
C GLU A 311 14.49 -4.60 1.41
N VAL A 312 14.99 -5.13 2.53
CA VAL A 312 15.58 -6.48 2.57
C VAL A 312 14.56 -7.51 2.08
N ALA A 313 13.33 -7.46 2.59
CA ALA A 313 12.26 -8.36 2.20
C ALA A 313 11.92 -8.26 0.70
N LEU A 314 11.96 -7.05 0.14
CA LEU A 314 11.71 -6.81 -1.28
C LEU A 314 12.76 -7.51 -2.12
N TRP A 315 14.05 -7.24 -1.89
CA TRP A 315 15.14 -7.84 -2.68
C TRP A 315 15.20 -9.36 -2.51
N ALA A 316 15.02 -9.85 -1.30
CA ALA A 316 14.91 -11.27 -1.01
C ALA A 316 13.81 -11.94 -1.86
N ALA A 317 12.61 -11.37 -1.86
CA ALA A 317 11.48 -11.90 -2.60
C ALA A 317 11.72 -11.89 -4.13
N LEU A 318 12.32 -10.80 -4.64
CA LEU A 318 12.68 -10.67 -6.05
C LEU A 318 13.69 -11.74 -6.49
N ARG A 319 14.69 -12.01 -5.65
CA ARG A 319 15.71 -13.05 -5.87
C ARG A 319 15.12 -14.46 -5.87
N HIS A 320 14.12 -14.71 -5.03
CA HIS A 320 13.40 -15.99 -4.98
C HIS A 320 12.32 -16.14 -6.07
N GLY A 321 12.14 -15.16 -6.96
CA GLY A 321 11.12 -15.24 -8.01
C GLY A 321 9.69 -15.29 -7.44
N LEU A 322 9.46 -14.69 -6.27
CA LEU A 322 8.15 -14.56 -5.64
C LEU A 322 7.47 -13.27 -6.09
N SER A 323 6.14 -13.30 -6.25
CA SER A 323 5.40 -12.05 -6.43
C SER A 323 5.49 -11.21 -5.15
N VAL A 324 5.48 -9.89 -5.28
CA VAL A 324 5.59 -8.95 -4.17
C VAL A 324 4.42 -7.97 -4.22
N CYS A 325 3.87 -7.62 -3.07
CA CYS A 325 2.98 -6.50 -2.90
C CYS A 325 3.59 -5.54 -1.87
N PHE A 326 4.19 -4.46 -2.35
CA PHE A 326 4.86 -3.45 -1.53
C PHE A 326 3.88 -2.31 -1.24
N ASP A 327 3.44 -2.20 0.01
CA ASP A 327 2.48 -1.19 0.45
C ASP A 327 3.20 0.12 0.80
N SER A 328 3.13 1.10 -0.10
CA SER A 328 3.80 2.40 0.04
C SER A 328 2.80 3.54 -0.21
N SER A 329 3.20 4.74 0.20
CA SER A 329 2.51 5.97 -0.19
C SER A 329 3.06 6.57 -1.48
N LEU A 330 4.22 6.10 -1.96
CA LEU A 330 5.01 6.68 -3.06
C LEU A 330 5.34 8.17 -2.89
N ARG A 331 5.46 8.66 -1.65
CA ARG A 331 5.75 10.09 -1.40
C ARG A 331 7.09 10.57 -1.98
N ASP A 332 8.09 9.69 -2.03
CA ASP A 332 9.39 10.00 -2.62
C ASP A 332 9.44 9.45 -4.05
N GLY A 333 8.98 10.24 -5.02
CA GLY A 333 8.94 9.84 -6.42
C GLY A 333 10.33 9.50 -6.99
N GLU A 334 11.37 10.21 -6.55
CA GLU A 334 12.76 10.00 -6.99
C GLU A 334 13.28 8.63 -6.56
N TRP A 335 13.15 8.31 -5.27
CA TRP A 335 13.58 7.02 -4.73
C TRP A 335 12.85 5.87 -5.43
N HIS A 336 11.52 5.96 -5.59
CA HIS A 336 10.75 4.89 -6.24
C HIS A 336 11.11 4.76 -7.73
N ARG A 337 11.44 5.87 -8.41
CA ARG A 337 11.90 5.82 -9.81
C ARG A 337 13.20 5.03 -9.94
N GLN A 338 14.16 5.31 -9.07
CA GLN A 338 15.44 4.60 -9.04
C GLN A 338 15.23 3.11 -8.69
N LEU A 339 14.38 2.83 -7.69
CA LEU A 339 14.00 1.47 -7.34
C LEU A 339 13.41 0.72 -8.53
N PHE A 340 12.42 1.30 -9.24
CA PHE A 340 11.77 0.65 -10.37
C PHE A 340 12.74 0.40 -11.53
N GLN A 341 13.58 1.38 -11.88
CA GLN A 341 14.62 1.21 -12.89
C GLN A 341 15.56 0.06 -12.54
N ARG A 342 15.94 -0.03 -11.27
CA ARG A 342 16.80 -1.08 -10.77
C ARG A 342 16.14 -2.46 -10.85
N ILE A 343 14.88 -2.59 -10.41
CA ILE A 343 14.13 -3.85 -10.51
C ILE A 343 13.98 -4.27 -11.98
N CYS A 344 13.65 -3.36 -12.90
CA CYS A 344 13.57 -3.66 -14.32
C CYS A 344 14.90 -4.17 -14.89
N ARG A 345 16.03 -3.61 -14.45
CA ARG A 345 17.37 -3.99 -14.90
C ARG A 345 17.83 -5.32 -14.32
N GLU A 346 17.63 -5.54 -13.02
CA GLU A 346 18.18 -6.68 -12.28
C GLU A 346 17.23 -7.89 -12.26
N HIS A 347 15.92 -7.66 -12.45
CA HIS A 347 14.88 -8.69 -12.45
C HIS A 347 13.91 -8.51 -13.64
N PRO A 348 14.38 -8.61 -14.90
CA PRO A 348 13.58 -8.33 -16.09
C PRO A 348 12.36 -9.25 -16.29
N GLN A 349 12.32 -10.40 -15.60
CA GLN A 349 11.16 -11.30 -15.57
C GLN A 349 9.97 -10.75 -14.78
N TYR A 350 10.16 -9.70 -13.97
CA TYR A 350 9.10 -9.14 -13.15
C TYR A 350 8.19 -8.20 -13.94
N ARG A 351 6.89 -8.40 -13.76
CA ARG A 351 5.89 -7.43 -14.16
C ARG A 351 5.72 -6.41 -13.05
N LEU A 352 6.19 -5.20 -13.26
CA LEU A 352 5.91 -4.10 -12.34
C LEU A 352 4.45 -3.65 -12.53
N THR A 353 3.73 -3.50 -11.43
CA THR A 353 2.36 -2.98 -11.39
C THR A 353 2.25 -1.86 -10.37
N LEU A 354 1.79 -0.68 -10.79
CA LEU A 354 1.44 0.40 -9.87
C LEU A 354 -0.06 0.36 -9.60
N LEU A 355 -0.45 0.20 -8.34
CA LEU A 355 -1.84 0.26 -7.86
C LEU A 355 -2.07 1.57 -7.11
N HIS A 356 -2.51 2.61 -7.84
CA HIS A 356 -2.84 3.88 -7.22
C HIS A 356 -4.29 3.89 -6.75
N VAL A 357 -4.47 4.11 -5.45
CA VAL A 357 -5.77 4.22 -4.78
C VAL A 357 -6.03 5.68 -4.45
N ASP A 358 -6.87 6.28 -5.28
CA ASP A 358 -7.30 7.66 -5.18
C ASP A 358 -8.65 7.76 -4.45
N VAL A 359 -8.73 8.78 -3.60
CA VAL A 359 -9.85 9.09 -2.72
C VAL A 359 -10.02 10.60 -2.70
N ASP A 360 -11.26 11.05 -2.86
CA ASP A 360 -11.58 12.47 -2.74
C ASP A 360 -11.10 13.02 -1.38
N SER A 361 -10.40 14.16 -1.43
CA SER A 361 -9.87 14.87 -0.27
C SER A 361 -10.92 15.10 0.84
N GLU A 362 -12.18 15.38 0.47
CA GLU A 362 -13.26 15.56 1.43
C GLU A 362 -13.59 14.24 2.15
N ALA A 363 -13.65 13.16 1.39
CA ALA A 363 -13.90 11.82 1.91
C ALA A 363 -12.72 11.34 2.77
N LEU A 364 -11.48 11.66 2.42
CA LEU A 364 -10.29 11.35 3.21
C LEU A 364 -10.39 11.93 4.64
N ASN A 365 -10.81 13.20 4.74
CA ASN A 365 -11.04 13.87 6.01
C ASN A 365 -12.16 13.21 6.83
N MET A 366 -13.20 12.68 6.17
CA MET A 366 -14.28 11.95 6.84
C MET A 366 -13.87 10.52 7.26
N THR A 367 -13.06 9.83 6.45
CA THR A 367 -12.56 8.49 6.76
C THR A 367 -11.58 8.52 7.93
N TRP A 368 -10.70 9.53 8.01
CA TRP A 368 -9.89 9.76 9.20
C TRP A 368 -10.77 9.92 10.45
N ARG A 369 -11.91 10.60 10.31
CA ARG A 369 -12.90 10.78 11.39
C ARG A 369 -13.80 9.56 11.63
N GLY A 370 -13.54 8.43 10.97
CA GLY A 370 -14.11 7.12 11.30
C GLY A 370 -15.51 6.81 10.79
N ASN A 371 -16.12 7.63 9.92
CA ASN A 371 -17.56 7.49 9.62
C ASN A 371 -17.96 7.22 8.17
N GLN A 372 -17.08 7.27 7.16
CA GLN A 372 -17.46 6.93 5.78
C GLN A 372 -16.32 6.28 4.97
N ARG A 373 -16.71 5.43 4.01
CA ARG A 373 -15.81 4.86 3.00
C ARG A 373 -15.94 5.68 1.73
N ALA A 374 -14.83 6.25 1.28
CA ALA A 374 -14.76 7.02 0.04
C ALA A 374 -15.03 6.16 -1.20
N SER A 375 -15.42 6.82 -2.30
CA SER A 375 -15.31 6.22 -3.64
C SER A 375 -13.84 5.89 -3.91
N LEU A 376 -13.58 4.67 -4.35
CA LEU A 376 -12.24 4.18 -4.63
C LEU A 376 -12.00 4.24 -6.13
N ARG A 377 -11.04 5.06 -6.55
CA ARG A 377 -10.50 5.00 -7.92
C ARG A 377 -9.19 4.26 -7.87
N CYS A 378 -9.05 3.28 -8.75
CA CYS A 378 -7.93 2.36 -8.82
C CYS A 378 -7.31 2.46 -10.21
N LEU A 379 -6.13 3.08 -10.31
CA LEU A 379 -5.35 3.09 -11.54
C LEU A 379 -4.30 1.99 -11.48
N MET A 380 -4.31 1.10 -12.47
CA MET A 380 -3.34 0.02 -12.59
C MET A 380 -2.49 0.21 -13.85
N VAL A 381 -1.20 0.49 -13.66
CA VAL A 381 -0.22 0.64 -14.75
C VAL A 381 0.62 -0.63 -14.79
N THR A 382 0.59 -1.36 -15.91
CA THR A 382 1.46 -2.54 -16.11
C THR A 382 2.33 -2.35 -17.34
N ASP A 383 3.59 -1.96 -17.13
CA ASP A 383 4.75 -1.99 -18.04
C ASP A 383 5.86 -1.06 -17.48
N GLY A 384 7.12 -1.49 -17.50
CA GLY A 384 8.26 -0.73 -16.96
C GLY A 384 8.48 0.62 -17.65
N CYS A 385 8.29 0.70 -18.98
CA CYS A 385 8.43 1.98 -19.69
C CYS A 385 7.31 2.96 -19.35
N SER A 386 6.08 2.46 -19.20
CA SER A 386 4.92 3.29 -18.83
C SER A 386 4.91 3.69 -17.36
N MET A 387 5.61 2.96 -16.49
CA MET A 387 5.66 3.25 -15.06
C MET A 387 6.44 4.52 -14.75
N LEU A 388 7.52 4.80 -15.48
CA LEU A 388 8.29 6.03 -15.31
C LEU A 388 7.43 7.26 -15.65
N HIS A 389 6.68 7.21 -16.75
CA HIS A 389 5.70 8.24 -17.10
C HIS A 389 4.57 8.33 -16.08
N ALA A 390 4.13 7.20 -15.50
CA ALA A 390 3.10 7.21 -14.47
C ALA A 390 3.57 7.89 -13.18
N LEU A 391 4.84 7.73 -12.80
CA LEU A 391 5.43 8.46 -11.68
C LEU A 391 5.51 9.97 -11.97
N GLU A 392 5.91 10.37 -13.17
CA GLU A 392 5.90 11.79 -13.56
C GLU A 392 4.49 12.39 -13.47
N LEU A 393 3.47 11.64 -13.91
CA LEU A 393 2.08 12.04 -13.76
C LEU A 393 1.63 12.08 -12.30
N TYR A 394 2.13 11.16 -11.47
CA TYR A 394 1.81 11.12 -10.04
C TYR A 394 2.39 12.34 -9.31
N ASP A 395 3.69 12.61 -9.51
CA ASP A 395 4.37 13.78 -8.96
C ASP A 395 3.68 15.08 -9.41
N PHE A 396 3.26 15.16 -10.68
CA PHE A 396 2.52 16.30 -11.21
C PHE A 396 1.13 16.48 -10.57
N CYS A 397 0.42 15.39 -10.25
CA CYS A 397 -0.91 15.47 -9.64
C CYS A 397 -0.89 15.82 -8.15
N HIS A 398 0.24 15.60 -7.47
CA HIS A 398 0.34 15.72 -6.02
C HIS A 398 1.29 16.83 -5.53
N ALA A 399 2.07 17.45 -6.42
CA ALA A 399 2.71 18.75 -6.19
C ALA A 399 1.67 19.89 -6.27
#